data_AF-B2S466-F1
#
_entry.id   AF-B2S466-F1
#
_cell.length_a   1.000
_cell.length_b   1.000
_cell.length_c   1.000
_cell.angle_alpha   90.00
_cell.angle_beta   90.00
_cell.angle_gamma   90.00
#
_symmetry.space_group_name_H-M   'P 1'
#
loop_
_entity.id
_entity.type
_entity.pdbx_description
1 polymer ?
#
loop_
_entity_poly.entity_id
_entity_poly.type
_entity_poly.pdbx_seq_one_letter_code
_entity_poly.pdbx_strand_id
1 'polypeptide(L)'
;MIIGVGIDIVEIERFVSWTHNVRLLRRFFHQEEIVDFFKNHMRAQFLATRFAAKEAFGKALGTGLRNMELRNIRVCQNGWGKPRLEVYGAAQAMLAATGGTHIQVSLTHEREVASAIVIIEGEPL
;
A
#
# COMPACT_ATOMS: atom_id res chain seq x y z
N MET A 1 -2.60 -6.83 20.53
CA MET A 1 -2.37 -8.17 19.91
C MET A 1 -2.16 -8.05 18.40
N ILE A 2 -1.56 -9.05 17.73
CA ILE A 2 -1.55 -9.10 16.24
C ILE A 2 -2.92 -9.57 15.76
N ILE A 3 -3.57 -8.77 14.91
CA ILE A 3 -4.88 -9.07 14.31
C ILE A 3 -4.70 -9.76 12.96
N GLY A 4 -3.71 -9.34 12.18
CA GLY A 4 -3.49 -9.89 10.85
C GLY A 4 -2.13 -9.54 10.27
N VAL A 5 -1.67 -10.40 9.36
CA VAL A 5 -0.42 -10.27 8.62
C VAL A 5 -0.71 -10.45 7.14
N GLY A 6 -0.10 -9.62 6.31
CA GLY A 6 -0.16 -9.76 4.86
C GLY A 6 1.19 -9.52 4.24
N ILE A 7 1.53 -10.35 3.25
CA ILE A 7 2.72 -10.20 2.43
C ILE A 7 2.33 -10.23 0.95
N ASP A 8 2.96 -9.37 0.15
CA ASP A 8 2.77 -9.35 -1.29
C ASP A 8 4.07 -9.09 -2.04
N ILE A 9 4.17 -9.65 -3.24
CA ILE A 9 5.27 -9.44 -4.17
C ILE A 9 4.69 -9.22 -5.58
N VAL A 10 5.26 -8.25 -6.29
CA VAL A 10 4.83 -7.90 -7.65
C VAL A 10 6.04 -7.70 -8.56
N GLU A 11 5.87 -8.04 -9.83
CA GLU A 11 6.85 -7.73 -10.87
C GLU A 11 6.82 -6.24 -11.21
N ILE A 12 7.99 -5.61 -11.25
CA ILE A 12 8.15 -4.17 -11.57
C ILE A 12 7.80 -3.89 -13.04
N GLU A 13 8.07 -4.83 -13.94
CA GLU A 13 7.85 -4.68 -15.39
C GLU A 13 6.39 -4.30 -15.70
N ARG A 14 5.43 -4.90 -15.00
CA ARG A 14 4.00 -4.58 -15.13
C ARG A 14 3.69 -3.09 -14.93
N PHE A 15 4.44 -2.41 -14.07
CA PHE A 15 4.22 -1.01 -13.72
C PHE A 15 4.88 -0.03 -14.69
N VAL A 16 5.77 -0.48 -15.58
CA VAL A 16 6.36 0.37 -16.62
C VAL A 16 5.28 1.01 -17.49
N SER A 17 4.31 0.21 -17.93
CA SER A 17 3.16 0.70 -18.71
C SER A 17 2.24 1.64 -17.93
N TRP A 18 2.20 1.53 -16.59
CA TRP A 18 1.36 2.36 -15.73
C TRP A 18 1.93 3.76 -15.53
N THR A 19 3.24 3.93 -15.68
CA THR A 19 3.90 5.23 -15.52
C THR A 19 3.40 6.29 -16.51
N HIS A 20 2.82 5.86 -17.63
CA HIS A 20 2.24 6.73 -18.66
C HIS A 20 0.70 6.74 -18.63
N ASN A 21 0.07 6.01 -17.70
CA ASN A 21 -1.38 5.83 -17.66
C ASN A 21 -2.02 6.58 -16.48
N VAL A 22 -2.39 7.84 -16.72
CA VAL A 22 -3.01 8.72 -15.71
C VAL A 22 -4.28 8.12 -15.10
N ARG A 23 -5.06 7.33 -15.86
CA ARG A 23 -6.28 6.69 -15.37
C ARG A 23 -5.97 5.64 -14.31
N LEU A 24 -4.93 4.83 -14.53
CA LEU A 24 -4.48 3.83 -13.55
C LEU A 24 -3.86 4.51 -12.32
N LEU A 25 -3.08 5.57 -12.52
CA LEU A 25 -2.52 6.35 -11.41
C LEU A 25 -3.63 6.85 -10.48
N ARG A 26 -4.64 7.53 -11.01
CA ARG A 26 -5.78 8.06 -10.23
C ARG A 26 -6.70 6.99 -9.63
N ARG A 27 -6.72 5.79 -10.20
CA ARG A 27 -7.52 4.67 -9.70
C ARG A 27 -6.85 4.00 -8.49
N PHE A 28 -5.54 3.86 -8.53
CA PHE A 28 -4.82 3.00 -7.58
C PHE A 28 -3.97 3.73 -6.56
N PHE A 29 -3.58 4.98 -6.82
CA PHE A 29 -2.67 5.74 -5.95
C PHE A 29 -3.36 6.96 -5.37
N HIS A 30 -3.04 7.25 -4.10
CA HIS A 30 -3.50 8.44 -3.41
C HIS A 30 -2.93 9.68 -4.09
N GLN A 31 -3.66 10.81 -4.04
CA GLN A 31 -3.27 12.03 -4.74
C GLN A 31 -1.84 12.50 -4.37
N GLU A 32 -1.48 12.42 -3.09
CA GLU A 32 -0.12 12.72 -2.61
C GLU A 32 0.93 11.73 -3.14
N GLU A 33 0.62 10.44 -3.28
CA GLU A 33 1.54 9.47 -3.89
C GLU A 33 1.78 9.81 -5.38
N ILE A 34 0.76 10.33 -6.07
CA ILE A 34 0.88 10.77 -7.46
C ILE A 34 1.79 12.01 -7.56
N VAL A 35 1.70 12.93 -6.60
CA VAL A 35 2.62 14.08 -6.53
C VAL A 35 4.07 13.61 -6.34
N ASP A 36 4.30 12.68 -5.42
CA ASP A 36 5.64 12.11 -5.17
C ASP A 36 6.15 11.29 -6.35
N PHE A 37 5.26 10.57 -7.04
CA PHE A 37 5.59 9.80 -8.24
C PHE A 37 6.21 10.67 -9.33
N PHE A 38 5.66 11.86 -9.59
CA PHE A 38 6.20 12.74 -10.63
C PHE A 38 7.59 13.27 -10.31
N LYS A 39 7.96 13.34 -9.02
CA LYS A 39 9.29 13.73 -8.53
C LYS A 39 10.30 12.58 -8.49
N ASN A 40 9.84 11.33 -8.59
CA ASN A 40 10.69 10.16 -8.46
C ASN A 40 11.29 9.74 -9.81
N HIS A 41 12.59 9.39 -9.84
CA HIS A 41 13.28 8.90 -11.03
C HIS A 41 13.01 7.40 -11.30
N MET A 42 12.82 6.61 -10.26
CA MET A 42 12.53 5.17 -10.30
C MET A 42 11.01 4.92 -10.29
N ARG A 43 10.32 5.46 -11.30
CA ARG A 43 8.85 5.54 -11.35
C ARG A 43 8.15 4.18 -11.27
N ALA A 44 8.65 3.17 -11.99
CA ALA A 44 8.03 1.84 -11.98
C ALA A 44 8.18 1.17 -10.60
N GLN A 45 9.38 1.24 -9.99
CA GLN A 45 9.66 0.73 -8.65
C GLN A 45 8.83 1.46 -7.58
N PHE A 46 8.68 2.78 -7.74
CA PHE A 46 7.80 3.56 -6.88
C PHE A 46 6.38 3.01 -6.94
N LEU A 47 5.76 2.92 -8.12
CA LEU A 47 4.40 2.38 -8.23
C LEU A 47 4.30 0.93 -7.71
N ALA A 48 5.27 0.08 -8.03
CA ALA A 48 5.28 -1.34 -7.65
C ALA A 48 5.32 -1.53 -6.12
N THR A 49 6.23 -0.85 -5.42
CA THR A 49 6.34 -0.94 -3.95
C THR A 49 5.07 -0.46 -3.24
N ARG A 50 4.42 0.60 -3.74
CA ARG A 50 3.17 1.09 -3.15
C ARG A 50 2.01 0.16 -3.45
N PHE A 51 1.94 -0.42 -4.64
CA PHE A 51 0.91 -1.40 -4.97
C PHE A 51 1.03 -2.67 -4.11
N ALA A 52 2.25 -3.20 -3.94
CA ALA A 52 2.51 -4.33 -3.05
C ALA A 52 2.07 -4.05 -1.61
N ALA A 53 2.31 -2.83 -1.09
CA ALA A 53 1.84 -2.44 0.24
C ALA A 53 0.32 -2.47 0.39
N LYS A 54 -0.41 -2.07 -0.67
CA LYS A 54 -1.88 -2.05 -0.67
C LYS A 54 -2.47 -3.46 -0.72
N GLU A 55 -1.89 -4.34 -1.53
CA GLU A 55 -2.24 -5.77 -1.56
C GLU A 55 -1.93 -6.44 -0.22
N ALA A 56 -0.75 -6.18 0.35
CA ALA A 56 -0.36 -6.69 1.66
C ALA A 56 -1.31 -6.20 2.77
N PHE A 57 -1.77 -4.95 2.72
CA PHE A 57 -2.79 -4.43 3.65
C PHE A 57 -4.13 -5.17 3.50
N GLY A 58 -4.61 -5.37 2.27
CA GLY A 58 -5.85 -6.13 2.03
C GLY A 58 -5.76 -7.59 2.52
N LYS A 59 -4.59 -8.21 2.40
CA LYS A 59 -4.30 -9.53 2.98
C LYS A 59 -4.30 -9.52 4.50
N ALA A 60 -3.67 -8.52 5.12
CA ALA A 60 -3.66 -8.37 6.57
C ALA A 60 -5.06 -8.14 7.17
N LEU A 61 -5.96 -7.48 6.43
CA LEU A 61 -7.38 -7.36 6.81
C LEU A 61 -8.18 -8.66 6.64
N GLY A 62 -7.67 -9.65 5.90
CA GLY A 62 -8.39 -10.88 5.56
C GLY A 62 -9.44 -10.73 4.45
N THR A 63 -9.48 -9.58 3.77
CA THR A 63 -10.51 -9.26 2.75
C THR A 63 -9.99 -9.25 1.33
N GLY A 64 -8.66 -9.33 1.15
CA GLY A 64 -8.01 -8.95 -0.09
C GLY A 64 -8.33 -7.50 -0.45
N LEU A 65 -8.42 -7.20 -1.75
CA LEU A 65 -8.75 -5.85 -2.24
C LEU A 65 -10.25 -5.57 -2.40
N ARG A 66 -11.12 -6.44 -1.87
CA ARG A 66 -12.57 -6.27 -2.03
C ARG A 66 -13.06 -5.11 -1.17
N ASN A 67 -14.08 -4.40 -1.65
CA ASN A 67 -14.79 -3.35 -0.94
C ASN A 67 -13.96 -2.14 -0.49
N MET A 68 -12.76 -1.96 -1.06
CA MET A 68 -11.91 -0.79 -0.79
C MET A 68 -11.37 -0.20 -2.09
N GLU A 69 -11.21 1.12 -2.08
CA GLU A 69 -10.51 1.82 -3.17
C GLU A 69 -9.02 1.92 -2.82
N LEU A 70 -8.14 1.39 -3.67
CA LEU A 70 -6.69 1.40 -3.41
C LEU A 70 -6.11 2.81 -3.25
N ARG A 71 -6.71 3.81 -3.89
CA ARG A 71 -6.33 5.23 -3.70
C ARG A 71 -6.55 5.74 -2.28
N ASN A 72 -7.40 5.07 -1.48
CA ASN A 72 -7.64 5.41 -0.08
C ASN A 72 -6.67 4.71 0.88
N ILE A 73 -5.67 4.01 0.36
CA ILE A 73 -4.55 3.46 1.13
C ILE A 73 -3.31 4.17 0.63
N ARG A 74 -2.77 5.09 1.43
CA ARG A 74 -1.61 5.90 1.10
C ARG A 74 -0.38 5.32 1.78
N VAL A 75 0.66 5.06 1.01
CA VAL A 75 2.00 4.81 1.52
C VAL A 75 2.73 6.13 1.64
N CYS A 76 3.18 6.46 2.85
CA CYS A 76 4.01 7.62 3.13
C CYS A 76 5.27 7.21 3.90
N GLN A 77 6.18 8.16 4.12
CA GLN A 77 7.36 7.95 4.96
C GLN A 77 7.38 8.99 6.07
N ASN A 78 7.89 8.61 7.24
CA ASN A 78 8.19 9.59 8.28
C ASN A 78 9.48 10.37 7.96
N GLY A 79 9.85 11.32 8.83
CA GLY A 79 11.09 12.10 8.69
C GLY A 79 12.39 11.28 8.70
N TRP A 80 12.35 10.01 9.13
CA TRP A 80 13.47 9.07 9.10
C TRP A 80 13.44 8.12 7.89
N GLY A 81 12.49 8.29 6.97
CA GLY A 81 12.30 7.41 5.81
C GLY A 81 11.55 6.10 6.11
N LYS A 82 11.16 5.83 7.36
CA LYS A 82 10.39 4.62 7.71
C LYS A 82 8.99 4.69 7.05
N PRO A 83 8.61 3.68 6.25
CA PRO A 83 7.29 3.61 5.64
C PRO A 83 6.15 3.58 6.66
N ARG A 84 5.01 4.17 6.29
CA ARG A 84 3.74 4.10 7.03
C ARG A 84 2.57 3.98 6.05
N LEU A 85 1.47 3.42 6.54
CA LEU A 85 0.20 3.39 5.85
C LEU A 85 -0.79 4.33 6.51
N GLU A 86 -1.38 5.23 5.72
CA GLU A 86 -2.56 6.00 6.09
C GLU A 86 -3.75 5.45 5.30
N VAL A 87 -4.85 5.15 5.99
CA VAL A 87 -6.04 4.56 5.37
C VAL A 87 -7.26 5.45 5.57
N TYR A 88 -8.08 5.53 4.54
CA TYR A 88 -9.21 6.45 4.44
C TYR A 88 -10.48 5.71 3.98
N GLY A 89 -11.64 6.31 4.24
CA GLY A 89 -12.93 5.83 3.73
C GLY A 89 -13.21 4.36 4.09
N ALA A 90 -13.61 3.56 3.10
CA ALA A 90 -13.93 2.15 3.31
C ALA A 90 -12.77 1.34 3.90
N ALA A 91 -11.51 1.61 3.51
CA ALA A 91 -10.35 0.92 4.07
C ALA A 91 -10.17 1.20 5.57
N GLN A 92 -10.45 2.44 6.00
CA GLN A 92 -10.43 2.81 7.41
C GLN A 92 -11.55 2.14 8.21
N ALA A 93 -12.77 2.10 7.65
CA ALA A 93 -13.90 1.43 8.29
C ALA A 93 -13.64 -0.09 8.43
N MET A 94 -13.03 -0.71 7.42
CA MET A 94 -12.66 -2.13 7.47
C MET A 94 -11.58 -2.40 8.51
N LEU A 95 -10.56 -1.54 8.65
CA LEU A 95 -9.57 -1.64 9.72
C LEU A 95 -10.23 -1.53 11.11
N ALA A 96 -11.12 -0.55 11.29
CA ALA A 96 -11.80 -0.36 12.56
C ALA A 96 -12.67 -1.57 12.94
N ALA A 97 -13.32 -2.20 11.95
CA ALA A 97 -14.14 -3.39 12.17
C ALA A 97 -13.35 -4.62 12.63
N THR A 98 -12.02 -4.68 12.42
CA THR A 98 -11.18 -5.76 12.95
C THR A 98 -10.65 -5.47 14.36
N GLY A 99 -10.88 -4.27 14.90
CA GLY A 99 -10.22 -3.79 16.12
C GLY A 99 -8.80 -3.26 15.89
N GLY A 100 -8.39 -3.11 14.62
CA GLY A 100 -7.07 -2.61 14.24
C GLY A 100 -6.86 -1.15 14.62
N THR A 101 -5.78 -0.88 15.36
CA THR A 101 -5.41 0.49 15.78
C THR A 101 -4.06 0.92 15.25
N HIS A 102 -3.17 -0.02 14.95
CA HIS A 102 -1.81 0.25 14.47
C HIS A 102 -1.51 -0.61 13.25
N ILE A 103 -0.84 0.00 12.26
CA ILE A 103 -0.36 -0.67 11.06
C ILE A 103 1.15 -0.53 11.00
N GLN A 104 1.86 -1.65 10.99
CA GLN A 104 3.27 -1.70 10.63
C GLN A 104 3.40 -2.12 9.16
N VAL A 105 4.30 -1.46 8.43
CA VAL A 105 4.60 -1.79 7.04
C VAL A 105 6.10 -1.73 6.79
N SER A 106 6.60 -2.68 6.00
CA SER A 106 7.96 -2.65 5.46
C SER A 106 7.91 -2.92 3.96
N LEU A 107 8.77 -2.23 3.21
CA LEU A 107 8.83 -2.26 1.76
C LEU A 107 10.23 -2.64 1.34
N THR A 108 10.36 -3.47 0.31
CA THR A 108 11.65 -3.71 -0.35
C THR A 108 11.43 -3.86 -1.85
N HIS A 109 12.48 -3.65 -2.63
CA HIS A 109 12.48 -3.90 -4.05
C HIS A 109 13.88 -4.27 -4.51
N GLU A 110 13.90 -5.06 -5.57
CA GLU A 110 15.07 -5.42 -6.36
C GLU A 110 14.86 -4.99 -7.81
N ARG A 111 15.74 -5.41 -8.71
CA ARG A 111 15.64 -5.08 -10.14
C ARG A 111 14.28 -5.45 -10.75
N GLU A 112 13.76 -6.63 -10.43
CA GLU A 112 12.60 -7.22 -11.12
C GLU A 112 11.34 -7.26 -10.26
N VAL A 113 11.49 -7.22 -8.94
CA VAL A 113 10.38 -7.39 -8.00
C VAL A 113 10.33 -6.29 -6.95
N ALA A 114 9.12 -5.98 -6.50
CA ALA A 114 8.87 -5.19 -5.31
C ALA A 114 8.00 -6.00 -4.36
N SER A 115 8.25 -5.90 -3.05
CA SER A 115 7.45 -6.59 -2.05
C SER A 115 7.15 -5.71 -0.84
N ALA A 116 6.11 -6.09 -0.12
CA ALA A 116 5.71 -5.44 1.12
C ALA A 116 5.18 -6.45 2.12
N ILE A 117 5.40 -6.17 3.40
CA ILE A 117 4.75 -6.83 4.52
C ILE A 117 3.97 -5.81 5.33
N VAL A 118 2.77 -6.18 5.76
CA VAL A 118 1.89 -5.40 6.64
C VAL A 118 1.50 -6.25 7.85
N ILE A 119 1.57 -5.65 9.03
CA ILE A 119 1.08 -6.21 10.28
C ILE A 119 0.06 -5.24 10.86
N ILE A 120 -1.13 -5.73 11.18
CA ILE A 120 -2.17 -4.97 11.88
C ILE A 120 -2.16 -5.41 13.34
N GLU A 121 -2.03 -4.44 14.23
CA GLU A 121 -2.06 -4.61 15.67
C GLU A 121 -3.29 -3.88 16.25
N GLY A 122 -3.86 -4.46 17.30
CA GLY A 122 -4.97 -3.88 18.02
C GLY A 122 -5.58 -4.85 19.02
N GLU A 123 -6.78 -4.53 19.46
CA GLU A 123 -7.60 -5.38 20.33
C GLU A 123 -8.79 -5.86 19.50
N PRO A 124 -8.87 -7.16 19.17
CA PRO A 124 -9.98 -7.67 18.39
C PRO A 124 -11.30 -7.40 19.09
N LEU A 125 -12.31 -7.04 18.30
CA LEU A 125 -13.68 -6.80 18.74
C LEU A 125 -14.46 -8.11 18.92
#